data_AF-A0A970TTZ6-F1
#
_entry.id   AF-A0A970TTZ6-F1
#
_cell.length_a   1.000
_cell.length_b   1.000
_cell.length_c   1.000
_cell.angle_alpha   90.00
_cell.angle_beta   90.00
_cell.angle_gamma   90.00
#
_symmetry.space_group_name_H-M   'P 1'
#
loop_
_entity.id
_entity.type
_entity.pdbx_description
1 polymer ?
#
loop_
_entity_poly.entity_id
_entity_poly.type
_entity_poly.pdbx_seq_one_letter_code
_entity_poly.pdbx_strand_id
1 'polypeptide(L)'
;MEESRLTHIDAAGEARMVDVGGKQPTRRAARAGARVWMAPATLRLLKEQALPKGDVLAVAKVAGIMAAKKTSELIPLCHPLFLTQVDLAFSVVDDDSRIDIECITRTEDRTGVEMEALVGAATAAITIYDMCKAVDRGMVLGDIRLLEKTGGKEDYIRPGEEASPRPERAPGVTATAASTPSASAPAGPAAAPSASAPAPAAPASASGGTM
;
A
#
# COMPACT_ATOMS: atom_id res chain seq x y z
N MET A 1 -3.45 -24.82 27.11
CA MET A 1 -3.53 -24.31 25.72
C MET A 1 -4.37 -23.07 25.82
N GLU A 2 -3.77 -21.88 25.82
CA GLU A 2 -4.53 -20.63 25.84
C GLU A 2 -5.24 -20.48 24.49
N GLU A 3 -6.56 -20.41 24.50
CA GLU A 3 -7.36 -20.08 23.33
C GLU A 3 -6.94 -18.70 22.83
N SER A 4 -6.24 -18.67 21.70
CA SER A 4 -5.93 -17.45 20.97
C SER A 4 -7.25 -16.87 20.44
N ARG A 5 -7.88 -16.04 21.25
CA ARG A 5 -9.15 -15.37 20.93
C ARG A 5 -9.00 -14.65 19.59
N LEU A 6 -9.71 -15.12 18.57
CA LEU A 6 -9.70 -14.54 17.22
C LEU A 6 -10.10 -13.06 17.32
N THR A 7 -9.18 -12.14 17.03
CA THR A 7 -9.41 -10.71 17.27
C THR A 7 -10.42 -10.09 16.32
N HIS A 8 -10.65 -10.70 15.16
CA HIS A 8 -11.55 -10.21 14.11
C HIS A 8 -12.99 -10.74 14.22
N ILE A 9 -13.28 -11.54 15.26
CA ILE A 9 -14.59 -12.10 15.51
C ILE A 9 -15.08 -11.56 16.86
N ASP A 10 -16.34 -11.17 16.94
CA ASP A 10 -16.95 -10.74 18.19
C ASP A 10 -17.49 -11.93 19.02
N ALA A 11 -18.16 -11.63 20.14
CA ALA A 11 -18.71 -12.68 21.01
C ALA A 11 -19.90 -13.44 20.38
N ALA A 12 -20.49 -12.90 19.31
CA ALA A 12 -21.60 -13.49 18.56
C ALA A 12 -21.14 -14.26 17.30
N GLY A 13 -19.86 -14.19 16.95
CA GLY A 13 -19.33 -14.81 15.73
C GLY A 13 -19.27 -13.87 14.52
N GLU A 14 -19.57 -12.58 14.70
CA GLU A 14 -19.60 -11.60 13.62
C GLU A 14 -18.23 -10.98 13.36
N ALA A 15 -17.97 -10.69 12.09
CA ALA A 15 -16.75 -10.05 11.64
C ALA A 15 -16.68 -8.59 12.13
N ARG A 16 -15.61 -8.22 12.83
CA ARG A 16 -15.40 -6.85 13.30
C ARG A 16 -13.96 -6.37 13.10
N MET A 17 -13.84 -5.09 12.79
CA MET A 17 -12.54 -4.41 12.79
C MET A 17 -12.09 -4.18 14.24
N VAL A 18 -10.85 -4.52 14.54
CA VAL A 18 -10.27 -4.37 15.89
C VAL A 18 -10.07 -2.89 16.21
N ASP A 19 -10.54 -2.41 17.36
CA ASP A 19 -10.18 -1.06 17.81
C ASP A 19 -8.69 -1.00 18.19
N VAL A 20 -7.99 -0.05 17.58
CA VAL A 20 -6.57 0.21 17.81
C VAL A 20 -6.31 1.59 18.40
N GLY A 21 -7.34 2.41 18.65
CA GLY A 21 -7.21 3.82 19.04
C GLY A 21 -6.39 4.05 20.31
N GLY A 22 -6.43 3.12 21.26
CA GLY A 22 -5.64 3.17 22.51
C GLY A 22 -4.17 2.71 22.39
N LYS A 23 -3.74 2.22 21.22
CA LYS A 23 -2.34 1.79 21.01
C LYS A 23 -1.48 2.97 20.59
N GLN A 24 -0.21 2.96 21.01
CA GLN A 24 0.77 3.96 20.56
C GLN A 24 1.24 3.66 19.13
N PRO A 25 1.39 4.69 18.27
CA PRO A 25 2.04 4.55 16.97
C PRO A 25 3.49 4.11 17.13
N THR A 26 3.92 3.19 16.28
CA THR A 26 5.32 2.71 16.23
C THR A 26 5.73 2.52 14.78
N ARG A 27 7.04 2.60 14.49
CA ARG A 27 7.57 2.21 13.19
C ARG A 27 7.31 0.74 12.94
N ARG A 28 6.75 0.44 11.77
CA ARG A 28 6.39 -0.91 11.35
C ARG A 28 6.82 -1.14 9.92
N ALA A 29 7.26 -2.35 9.64
CA ALA A 29 7.60 -2.77 8.29
C ALA A 29 7.15 -4.21 8.05
N ALA A 30 6.80 -4.51 6.81
CA ALA A 30 6.55 -5.87 6.37
C ALA A 30 7.21 -6.11 5.01
N ARG A 31 7.67 -7.33 4.80
CA ARG A 31 8.21 -7.84 3.54
C ARG A 31 7.43 -9.08 3.15
N ALA A 32 6.86 -9.11 1.96
CA ALA A 32 6.11 -10.25 1.43
C ALA A 32 6.67 -10.68 0.08
N GLY A 33 6.62 -11.98 -0.18
CA GLY A 33 7.08 -12.59 -1.42
C GLY A 33 5.92 -13.14 -2.25
N ALA A 34 6.10 -13.22 -3.56
CA ALA A 34 5.27 -13.97 -4.49
C ALA A 34 6.13 -14.53 -5.63
N ARG A 35 5.62 -15.52 -6.35
CA ARG A 35 6.31 -16.15 -7.48
C ARG A 35 5.40 -16.30 -8.68
N VAL A 36 5.98 -16.13 -9.87
CA VAL A 36 5.33 -16.38 -11.16
C VAL A 36 6.17 -17.34 -11.98
N TRP A 37 5.67 -18.56 -12.17
CA TRP A 37 6.27 -19.54 -13.06
C TRP A 37 5.69 -19.42 -14.46
N MET A 38 6.53 -19.55 -15.47
CA MET A 38 6.16 -19.41 -16.88
C MET A 38 6.98 -20.36 -17.76
N ALA A 39 6.64 -20.47 -19.04
CA ALA A 39 7.45 -21.22 -19.98
C ALA A 39 8.84 -20.55 -20.15
N PRO A 40 9.93 -21.33 -20.36
CA PRO A 40 11.26 -20.78 -20.59
C PRO A 40 11.31 -19.78 -21.76
N ALA A 41 10.50 -20.01 -22.81
CA ALA A 41 10.37 -19.11 -23.94
C ALA A 41 9.76 -17.75 -23.54
N THR A 42 8.79 -17.74 -22.62
CA THR A 42 8.18 -16.52 -22.07
C THR A 42 9.20 -15.74 -21.26
N LEU A 43 9.96 -16.43 -20.41
CA LEU A 43 11.01 -15.79 -19.59
C LEU A 43 12.08 -15.15 -20.47
N ARG A 44 12.48 -15.83 -21.56
CA ARG A 44 13.42 -15.27 -22.55
C ARG A 44 12.88 -13.99 -23.18
N LEU A 45 11.64 -13.99 -23.66
CA LEU A 45 11.01 -12.80 -24.24
C LEU A 45 10.93 -11.64 -23.24
N LEU A 46 10.68 -11.94 -21.96
CA LEU A 46 10.69 -10.95 -20.89
C LEU A 46 12.08 -10.33 -20.71
N LYS A 47 13.14 -11.15 -20.65
CA LYS A 47 14.54 -10.69 -20.52
C LYS A 47 14.98 -9.84 -21.72
N GLU A 48 14.54 -10.21 -22.92
CA GLU A 48 14.82 -9.51 -24.17
C GLU A 48 13.95 -8.26 -24.39
N GLN A 49 13.00 -7.99 -23.47
CA GLN A 49 11.98 -6.93 -23.62
C GLN A 49 11.19 -7.03 -24.94
N ALA A 50 11.00 -8.24 -25.44
CA ALA A 50 10.37 -8.55 -26.72
C ALA A 50 8.87 -8.92 -26.59
N LEU A 51 8.27 -8.64 -25.43
CA LEU A 51 6.86 -8.92 -25.19
C LEU A 51 5.95 -7.85 -25.84
N PRO A 52 4.77 -8.23 -26.38
CA PRO A 52 3.92 -7.31 -27.14
C PRO A 52 3.40 -6.09 -26.35
N LYS A 53 3.37 -6.19 -25.02
CA LYS A 53 2.78 -5.18 -24.11
C LYS A 53 3.81 -4.24 -23.48
N GLY A 54 5.10 -4.35 -23.83
CA GLY A 54 6.17 -3.50 -23.31
C GLY A 54 6.79 -4.02 -22.01
N ASP A 55 7.28 -3.10 -21.17
CA ASP A 55 8.02 -3.42 -19.95
C ASP A 55 7.12 -3.99 -18.85
N VAL A 56 7.16 -5.32 -18.72
CA VAL A 56 6.35 -6.08 -17.77
C VAL A 56 6.67 -5.76 -16.32
N LEU A 57 7.96 -5.67 -15.97
CA LEU A 57 8.38 -5.52 -14.57
C LEU A 57 8.13 -4.09 -14.09
N ALA A 58 8.32 -3.08 -14.95
CA ALA A 58 7.98 -1.71 -14.62
C ALA A 58 6.46 -1.54 -14.36
N VAL A 59 5.62 -2.12 -15.22
CA VAL A 59 4.16 -2.08 -15.04
C VAL A 59 3.73 -2.83 -13.78
N ALA A 60 4.29 -4.01 -13.54
CA ALA A 60 4.03 -4.80 -12.33
C ALA A 60 4.46 -4.06 -11.05
N LYS A 61 5.58 -3.32 -11.07
CA LYS A 61 6.04 -2.48 -9.97
C LYS A 61 5.01 -1.40 -9.62
N VAL A 62 4.55 -0.65 -10.61
CA VAL A 62 3.55 0.41 -10.41
C VAL A 62 2.24 -0.17 -9.89
N ALA A 63 1.77 -1.29 -10.46
CA ALA A 63 0.55 -1.96 -10.03
C ALA A 63 0.64 -2.43 -8.56
N GLY A 64 1.77 -3.03 -8.16
CA GLY A 64 2.02 -3.43 -6.78
C GLY A 64 2.01 -2.24 -5.80
N ILE A 65 2.68 -1.13 -6.16
CA ILE A 65 2.68 0.10 -5.34
C ILE A 65 1.26 0.67 -5.20
N MET A 66 0.48 0.69 -6.28
CA MET A 66 -0.90 1.17 -6.27
C MET A 66 -1.79 0.28 -5.40
N ALA A 67 -1.64 -1.04 -5.50
CA ALA A 67 -2.44 -2.00 -4.75
C ALA A 67 -2.16 -1.93 -3.25
N ALA A 68 -0.88 -1.85 -2.86
CA ALA A 68 -0.50 -1.70 -1.45
C ALA A 68 -1.20 -0.50 -0.79
N LYS A 69 -1.27 0.65 -1.48
CA LYS A 69 -1.98 1.85 -1.00
C LYS A 69 -3.49 1.69 -0.92
N LYS A 70 -4.07 0.74 -1.65
CA LYS A 70 -5.52 0.47 -1.70
C LYS A 70 -5.93 -0.76 -0.88
N THR A 71 -5.04 -1.29 -0.05
CA THR A 71 -5.28 -2.52 0.70
C THR A 71 -6.55 -2.48 1.53
N SER A 72 -6.84 -1.38 2.23
CA SER A 72 -8.06 -1.22 3.03
C SER A 72 -9.35 -1.13 2.20
N GLU A 73 -9.26 -0.85 0.90
CA GLU A 73 -10.42 -0.91 -0.02
C GLU A 73 -10.70 -2.36 -0.46
N LEU A 74 -9.68 -3.23 -0.42
CA LEU A 74 -9.74 -4.61 -0.90
C LEU A 74 -9.98 -5.62 0.23
N ILE A 75 -9.41 -5.37 1.41
CA ILE A 75 -9.48 -6.26 2.58
C ILE A 75 -10.44 -5.67 3.61
N PRO A 76 -11.66 -6.23 3.81
CA PRO A 76 -12.76 -5.57 4.51
C PRO A 76 -12.49 -5.08 5.94
N LEU A 77 -11.58 -5.74 6.67
CA LEU A 77 -11.30 -5.43 8.09
C LEU A 77 -9.92 -4.79 8.31
N CYS A 78 -9.22 -4.45 7.24
CA CYS A 78 -7.97 -3.70 7.34
C CYS A 78 -8.24 -2.24 7.71
N HIS A 79 -7.45 -1.72 8.64
CA HIS A 79 -7.43 -0.29 8.92
C HIS A 79 -6.87 0.48 7.72
N PRO A 80 -7.38 1.68 7.41
CA PRO A 80 -6.70 2.58 6.49
C PRO A 80 -5.39 3.06 7.13
N LEU A 81 -4.27 2.89 6.43
CA LEU A 81 -2.93 3.24 6.92
C LEU A 81 -2.23 4.21 5.97
N PHE A 82 -1.54 5.20 6.55
CA PHE A 82 -0.65 6.06 5.78
C PHE A 82 0.71 5.40 5.61
N LEU A 83 0.93 4.79 4.44
CA LEU A 83 2.22 4.17 4.11
C LEU A 83 3.30 5.23 3.91
N THR A 84 4.44 5.06 4.57
CA THR A 84 5.61 5.93 4.43
C THR A 84 6.56 5.45 3.34
N GLN A 85 6.53 4.15 3.02
CA GLN A 85 7.28 3.57 1.91
C GLN A 85 6.55 2.36 1.35
N VAL A 86 6.56 2.22 0.02
CA VAL A 86 6.26 0.97 -0.68
C VAL A 86 7.32 0.78 -1.76
N ASP A 87 7.93 -0.39 -1.83
CA ASP A 87 8.83 -0.75 -2.92
C ASP A 87 8.63 -2.21 -3.35
N LEU A 88 8.96 -2.49 -4.60
CA LEU A 88 8.95 -3.84 -5.17
C LEU A 88 10.26 -4.13 -5.89
N ALA A 89 10.79 -5.32 -5.64
CA ALA A 89 11.95 -5.89 -6.31
C ALA A 89 11.56 -7.18 -7.04
N PHE A 90 12.25 -7.44 -8.15
CA PHE A 90 12.01 -8.60 -9.01
C PHE A 90 13.34 -9.30 -9.29
N SER A 91 13.36 -10.61 -9.12
CA SER A 91 14.51 -11.46 -9.44
C SER A 91 14.09 -12.46 -10.51
N VAL A 92 14.82 -12.48 -11.62
CA VAL A 92 14.61 -13.42 -12.72
C VAL A 92 15.40 -14.70 -12.42
N VAL A 93 14.72 -15.85 -12.39
CA VAL A 93 15.34 -17.15 -12.08
C VAL A 93 15.22 -18.06 -13.29
N ASP A 94 16.34 -18.29 -13.98
CA ASP A 94 16.41 -19.09 -15.21
C ASP A 94 16.12 -20.58 -14.98
N ASP A 95 16.74 -21.20 -13.97
CA ASP A 95 16.70 -22.66 -13.73
C ASP A 95 15.28 -23.20 -13.48
N ASP A 96 14.36 -22.37 -12.97
CA ASP A 96 12.96 -22.72 -12.69
C ASP A 96 11.98 -21.87 -13.50
N SER A 97 12.48 -21.15 -14.51
CA SER A 97 11.71 -20.27 -15.40
C SER A 97 10.67 -19.41 -14.67
N ARG A 98 11.11 -18.67 -13.65
CA ARG A 98 10.21 -17.90 -12.78
C ARG A 98 10.70 -16.49 -12.47
N ILE A 99 9.76 -15.66 -12.03
CA ILE A 99 10.03 -14.36 -11.41
C ILE A 99 9.73 -14.45 -9.92
N ASP A 100 10.73 -14.21 -9.09
CA ASP A 100 10.57 -13.99 -7.66
C ASP A 100 10.28 -12.50 -7.42
N ILE A 101 9.23 -12.20 -6.66
CA ILE A 101 8.74 -10.85 -6.35
C ILE A 101 8.89 -10.62 -4.85
N GLU A 102 9.44 -9.48 -4.45
CA GLU A 102 9.42 -9.02 -3.06
C GLU A 102 8.79 -7.64 -2.97
N CYS A 103 7.82 -7.47 -2.08
CA CYS A 103 7.19 -6.20 -1.76
C CYS A 103 7.50 -5.82 -0.32
N ILE A 104 8.01 -4.60 -0.12
CA ILE A 104 8.31 -4.02 1.19
C ILE A 104 7.38 -2.85 1.42
N THR A 105 6.74 -2.82 2.59
CA THR A 105 5.90 -1.72 3.06
C THR A 105 6.37 -1.22 4.42
N ARG A 106 6.24 0.08 4.65
CA ARG A 106 6.54 0.73 5.93
C ARG A 106 5.49 1.74 6.32
N THR A 107 5.28 1.90 7.63
CA THR A 107 4.43 2.94 8.21
C THR A 107 4.92 3.32 9.62
N GLU A 108 4.31 4.35 10.20
CA GLU A 108 4.39 4.70 11.62
C GLU A 108 2.96 4.79 12.17
N ASP A 109 2.42 3.66 12.64
CA ASP A 109 1.01 3.55 13.04
C ASP A 109 0.78 2.49 14.14
N ARG A 110 -0.48 2.25 14.49
CA ARG A 110 -0.99 1.45 15.62
C ARG A 110 -1.18 -0.03 15.28
N THR A 111 -1.19 -0.36 14.00
CA THR A 111 -1.30 -1.74 13.48
C THR A 111 -0.29 -2.00 12.38
N GLY A 112 0.00 -3.28 12.13
CA GLY A 112 0.99 -3.73 11.15
C GLY A 112 0.59 -3.47 9.70
N VAL A 113 1.56 -3.67 8.80
CA VAL A 113 1.44 -3.45 7.34
C VAL A 113 1.63 -4.73 6.52
N GLU A 114 1.38 -5.89 7.14
CA GLU A 114 1.53 -7.21 6.51
C GLU A 114 0.64 -7.34 5.28
N MET A 115 -0.59 -6.84 5.37
CA MET A 115 -1.57 -6.95 4.30
C MET A 115 -1.19 -6.07 3.11
N GLU A 116 -0.63 -4.89 3.34
CA GLU A 116 -0.17 -4.01 2.27
C GLU A 116 0.98 -4.63 1.48
N ALA A 117 1.91 -5.33 2.15
CA ALA A 117 2.99 -6.05 1.48
C ALA A 117 2.44 -7.24 0.68
N LEU A 118 1.53 -8.04 1.27
CA LEU A 118 0.93 -9.20 0.61
C LEU A 118 0.11 -8.82 -0.61
N VAL A 119 -0.74 -7.80 -0.50
CA VAL A 119 -1.57 -7.28 -1.59
C VAL A 119 -0.69 -6.69 -2.70
N GLY A 120 0.37 -5.96 -2.34
CA GLY A 120 1.34 -5.45 -3.31
C GLY A 120 2.03 -6.55 -4.12
N ALA A 121 2.57 -7.57 -3.44
CA ALA A 121 3.23 -8.71 -4.09
C ALA A 121 2.25 -9.52 -4.97
N ALA A 122 1.05 -9.82 -4.46
CA ALA A 122 0.03 -10.56 -5.20
C ALA A 122 -0.42 -9.81 -6.46
N THR A 123 -0.65 -8.51 -6.36
CA THR A 123 -1.10 -7.71 -7.51
C THR A 123 -0.01 -7.57 -8.56
N ALA A 124 1.25 -7.45 -8.15
CA ALA A 124 2.37 -7.49 -9.09
C ALA A 124 2.42 -8.83 -9.85
N ALA A 125 2.23 -9.97 -9.16
CA ALA A 125 2.16 -11.28 -9.79
C ALA A 125 1.01 -11.38 -10.82
N ILE A 126 -0.19 -10.92 -10.44
CA ILE A 126 -1.36 -10.87 -11.33
C ILE A 126 -1.09 -9.96 -12.55
N THR A 127 -0.36 -8.86 -12.34
CA THR A 127 -0.01 -7.93 -13.42
C THR A 127 0.98 -8.55 -14.40
N ILE A 128 1.99 -9.28 -13.93
CA ILE A 128 2.89 -10.06 -14.80
C ILE A 128 2.07 -11.05 -15.64
N TYR A 129 1.10 -11.73 -15.02
CA TYR A 129 0.20 -12.61 -15.77
C TYR A 129 -0.53 -11.85 -16.89
N ASP A 130 -1.16 -10.71 -16.59
CA ASP A 130 -1.89 -9.93 -17.60
C ASP A 130 -1.01 -9.53 -18.79
N MET A 131 0.24 -9.14 -18.49
CA MET A 131 1.21 -8.67 -19.47
C MET A 131 1.75 -9.79 -20.36
N CYS A 132 1.83 -11.02 -19.85
CA CYS A 132 2.41 -12.15 -20.58
C CYS A 132 1.36 -13.14 -21.14
N LYS A 133 0.08 -13.09 -20.72
CA LYS A 133 -0.94 -14.10 -21.11
C LYS A 133 -1.23 -14.24 -22.61
N ALA A 134 -0.80 -13.27 -23.42
CA ALA A 134 -0.91 -13.35 -24.87
C ALA A 134 0.05 -14.39 -25.47
N VAL A 135 1.22 -14.58 -24.87
CA VAL A 135 2.24 -15.55 -25.31
C VAL A 135 2.22 -16.83 -24.47
N ASP A 136 1.76 -16.75 -23.22
CA ASP A 136 1.75 -17.88 -22.29
C ASP A 136 0.58 -17.80 -21.31
N ARG A 137 -0.43 -18.65 -21.52
CA ARG A 137 -1.60 -18.73 -20.62
C ARG A 137 -1.39 -19.72 -19.48
N GLY A 138 -0.35 -20.55 -19.54
CA GLY A 138 -0.07 -21.63 -18.60
C GLY A 138 0.70 -21.17 -17.35
N MET A 139 0.99 -19.87 -17.23
CA MET A 139 1.68 -19.32 -16.07
C MET A 139 0.95 -19.63 -14.76
N VAL A 140 1.73 -19.89 -13.71
CA VAL A 140 1.23 -20.17 -12.36
C VAL A 140 1.66 -19.05 -11.43
N LEU A 141 0.72 -18.53 -10.65
CA LEU A 141 0.96 -17.55 -9.59
C LEU A 141 0.91 -18.28 -8.25
N GLY A 142 1.91 -18.10 -7.40
CA GLY A 142 1.95 -18.82 -6.14
C GLY A 142 2.97 -18.26 -5.15
N ASP A 143 3.16 -19.02 -4.07
CA ASP A 143 4.03 -18.68 -2.94
C ASP A 143 3.87 -17.24 -2.42
N ILE A 144 2.64 -16.72 -2.44
CA ILE A 144 2.27 -15.43 -1.86
C ILE A 144 2.33 -15.57 -0.33
N ARG A 145 3.30 -14.92 0.31
CA ARG A 145 3.63 -15.23 1.70
C ARG A 145 4.37 -14.09 2.41
N LEU A 146 4.13 -13.92 3.70
CA LEU A 146 4.89 -12.97 4.53
C LEU A 146 6.30 -13.53 4.78
N LEU A 147 7.33 -12.75 4.50
CA LEU A 147 8.74 -13.10 4.71
C LEU A 147 9.27 -12.52 6.02
N GLU A 148 8.90 -11.27 6.31
CA GLU A 148 9.33 -10.57 7.52
C GLU A 148 8.28 -9.54 7.95
N LYS A 149 8.19 -9.30 9.25
CA LYS A 149 7.48 -8.20 9.88
C LYS A 149 8.29 -7.70 11.06
N THR A 150 8.37 -6.37 11.19
CA THR A 150 8.96 -5.72 12.37
C THR A 150 8.02 -4.65 12.93
N GLY A 151 8.09 -4.45 14.24
CA GLY A 151 7.35 -3.43 14.97
C GLY A 151 5.98 -3.88 15.45
N GLY A 152 5.56 -3.32 16.59
CA GLY A 152 4.35 -3.73 17.29
C GLY A 152 4.64 -4.65 18.46
N LYS A 153 3.79 -5.66 18.66
CA LYS A 153 3.92 -6.60 19.78
C LYS A 153 4.99 -7.66 19.54
N GLU A 154 5.07 -8.14 18.30
CA GLU A 154 5.92 -9.25 17.90
C GLU A 154 6.51 -8.99 16.51
N ASP A 155 7.78 -9.31 16.37
CA ASP A 155 8.45 -9.41 15.08
C ASP A 155 8.31 -10.84 14.55
N TYR A 156 8.38 -10.99 13.24
CA TYR A 156 8.30 -12.28 12.58
C TYR A 156 9.29 -12.35 11.43
N ILE A 157 10.00 -13.47 11.34
CA ILE A 157 10.82 -13.84 10.18
C ILE A 157 10.40 -15.25 9.80
N ARG A 158 10.10 -15.46 8.52
CA ARG A 158 9.76 -16.78 8.00
C ARG A 158 10.98 -17.71 8.12
N PRO A 159 10.81 -18.97 8.57
CA PRO A 159 11.90 -19.93 8.58
C PRO A 159 12.54 -20.06 7.19
N GLY A 160 13.88 -19.92 7.14
CA GLY A 160 14.65 -19.96 5.88
C GLY A 160 14.81 -18.61 5.17
N GLU A 161 14.24 -17.53 5.69
CA GLU A 161 14.46 -16.16 5.20
C GLU A 161 15.45 -15.42 6.10
N GLU A 162 16.23 -14.51 5.50
CA GLU A 162 17.11 -13.60 6.25
C GLU A 162 16.38 -12.30 6.60
N ALA A 163 16.77 -11.69 7.73
CA ALA A 163 16.26 -10.40 8.13
C ALA A 163 16.74 -9.32 7.15
N SER A 164 15.86 -8.40 6.79
CA SER A 164 16.27 -7.23 6.01
C SER A 164 17.28 -6.40 6.82
N PRO A 165 18.33 -5.86 6.19
CA PRO A 165 19.18 -4.88 6.86
C PRO A 165 18.30 -3.73 7.35
N ARG A 166 18.39 -3.42 8.66
CA ARG A 166 17.65 -2.29 9.22
C ARG A 166 18.08 -1.04 8.46
N PRO A 167 17.14 -0.23 7.94
CA PRO A 167 17.51 1.03 7.32
C PRO A 167 18.27 1.84 8.37
N GLU A 168 19.54 2.16 8.08
CA GLU A 168 20.28 3.09 8.91
C GLU A 168 19.44 4.35 9.06
N ARG A 169 19.39 4.85 10.30
CA ARG A 169 18.73 6.11 10.61
C ARG A 169 19.35 7.15 9.67
N ALA A 170 18.59 7.64 8.69
CA ALA A 170 19.04 8.74 7.86
C ALA A 170 19.60 9.82 8.81
N PRO A 171 20.85 10.28 8.63
CA PRO A 171 21.43 11.27 9.52
C PRO A 171 20.45 12.44 9.57
N GLY A 172 20.03 12.78 10.79
CA GLY A 172 18.96 13.73 11.02
C GLY A 172 19.21 14.99 10.22
N VAL A 173 18.25 15.38 9.39
CA VAL A 173 18.13 16.78 8.99
C VAL A 173 17.96 17.53 10.30
N THR A 174 19.04 18.14 10.78
CA THR A 174 18.98 19.14 11.81
C THR A 174 18.03 20.20 11.29
N ALA A 175 16.86 20.31 11.89
CA ALA A 175 16.00 21.46 11.73
C ALA A 175 16.82 22.66 12.22
N THR A 176 17.47 23.37 11.29
CA THR A 176 17.99 24.70 11.57
C THR A 176 16.78 25.54 11.92
N ALA A 177 16.73 25.99 13.18
CA ALA A 177 15.74 26.93 13.64
C ALA A 177 15.79 28.16 12.73
N ALA A 178 14.75 28.33 11.90
CA ALA A 178 14.53 29.57 11.21
C ALA A 178 14.25 30.63 12.29
N SER A 179 15.21 31.52 12.48
CA SER A 179 15.05 32.72 13.27
C SER A 179 14.00 33.60 12.60
N THR A 180 12.85 33.73 13.24
CA THR A 180 11.82 34.71 12.88
C THR A 180 12.36 36.13 13.13
N PRO A 181 12.46 37.02 12.14
CA PRO A 181 12.61 38.44 12.43
C PRO A 181 11.25 38.98 12.91
N SER A 182 11.26 39.43 14.16
CA SER A 182 10.18 40.20 14.81
C SER A 182 9.90 41.47 14.01
N ALA A 183 8.69 41.59 13.45
CA ALA A 183 8.20 42.83 12.86
C ALA A 183 7.24 43.51 13.84
N SER A 184 7.64 44.68 14.33
CA SER A 184 6.85 45.54 15.21
C SER A 184 5.69 46.18 14.45
N ALA A 185 4.49 46.12 15.04
CA ALA A 185 3.29 46.79 14.55
C ALA A 185 3.37 48.32 14.72
N PRO A 186 2.72 49.08 13.82
CA PRO A 186 2.17 50.38 14.18
C PRO A 186 0.63 50.33 14.27
N ALA A 187 0.12 51.17 15.17
CA ALA A 187 -1.28 51.34 15.55
C ALA A 187 -2.20 51.78 14.40
N GLY A 188 -3.50 51.43 14.52
CA GLY A 188 -4.58 51.75 13.56
C GLY A 188 -4.90 53.27 13.44
N PRO A 189 -6.03 53.65 12.79
CA PRO A 189 -7.34 53.29 13.32
C PRO A 189 -8.51 53.13 12.30
N ALA A 190 -9.65 52.78 12.89
CA ALA A 190 -11.04 53.15 12.55
C ALA A 190 -11.84 52.30 11.55
N ALA A 191 -13.11 52.15 11.92
CA ALA A 191 -14.06 51.12 11.50
C ALA A 191 -15.12 51.62 10.49
N ALA A 192 -15.90 50.64 10.00
CA ALA A 192 -17.29 50.67 9.48
C ALA A 192 -17.47 50.61 7.95
N PRO A 193 -18.64 50.14 7.44
CA PRO A 193 -19.49 49.04 7.93
C PRO A 193 -19.88 48.02 6.82
N SER A 194 -20.60 46.98 7.25
CA SER A 194 -21.07 45.82 6.50
C SER A 194 -21.97 46.12 5.29
N ALA A 195 -21.80 45.35 4.21
CA ALA A 195 -22.81 45.20 3.16
C ALA A 195 -23.24 43.73 3.03
N SER A 196 -24.56 43.54 3.11
CA SER A 196 -25.32 42.30 3.08
C SER A 196 -25.15 41.50 1.79
N ALA A 197 -25.11 40.18 1.92
CA ALA A 197 -25.30 39.23 0.82
C ALA A 197 -26.77 39.22 0.35
N PRO A 198 -27.05 38.95 -0.93
CA PRO A 198 -28.36 38.51 -1.38
C PRO A 198 -28.46 36.98 -1.49
N ALA A 199 -29.63 36.47 -1.10
CA ALA A 199 -30.04 35.07 -1.01
C ALA A 199 -30.15 34.35 -2.38
N PRO A 200 -30.13 32.99 -2.41
CA PRO A 200 -30.34 32.22 -3.64
C PRO A 200 -31.83 32.15 -4.01
N ALA A 201 -32.12 32.32 -5.30
CA ALA A 201 -33.44 32.12 -5.89
C ALA A 201 -33.64 30.65 -6.31
N ALA A 202 -34.75 30.05 -5.89
CA ALA A 202 -35.40 28.89 -6.48
C ALA A 202 -36.93 29.12 -6.37
N PRO A 203 -37.83 28.40 -7.08
CA PRO A 203 -37.63 27.36 -8.09
C PRO A 203 -38.43 27.63 -9.40
N ALA A 204 -38.22 26.82 -10.44
CA ALA A 204 -39.16 26.69 -11.55
C ALA A 204 -39.63 25.23 -11.67
N SER A 205 -40.89 25.01 -11.31
CA SER A 205 -41.64 23.77 -11.50
C SER A 205 -42.01 23.60 -12.97
N ALA A 206 -41.49 22.57 -13.64
CA ALA A 206 -42.03 22.10 -14.90
C ALA A 206 -43.09 21.02 -14.59
N SER A 207 -44.35 21.45 -14.64
CA SER A 207 -45.50 20.57 -14.86
C SER A 207 -45.71 20.48 -16.37
N GLY A 208 -45.91 19.27 -16.88
CA GLY A 208 -46.17 19.01 -18.28
C GLY A 208 -46.56 17.56 -18.48
N GLY A 209 -47.86 17.27 -18.33
CA GLY A 209 -48.47 16.01 -18.71
C GLY A 209 -48.89 16.00 -20.18
N THR A 210 -48.94 14.78 -20.74
CA THR A 210 -49.83 14.27 -21.80
C THR A 210 -50.06 15.10 -23.08
N MET A 211 -49.60 14.60 -24.23
CA MET A 211 -50.28 13.58 -25.07
C MET A 211 -49.24 12.79 -25.86
#